data_AF-A0A1H5TDU5-F1
#
_entry.id   AF-A0A1H5TDU5-F1
#
_cell.length_a   1.000
_cell.length_b   1.000
_cell.length_c   1.000
_cell.angle_alpha   90.00
_cell.angle_beta   90.00
_cell.angle_gamma   90.00
#
_symmetry.space_group_name_H-M   'P 1'
#
loop_
_entity.id
_entity.type
_entity.pdbx_description
1 polymer ?
#
loop_
_entity_poly.entity_id
_entity_poly.type
_entity_poly.pdbx_seq_one_letter_code
_entity_poly.pdbx_strand_id
1 'polypeptide(L)'
;MSNVKIALICLLICYVLVTWVGIAHTIFNIKVLHMKSMKESPGMGEGYEKTKPWHPLYNIILFSLFGWIYMRSTAAPTLQEALITGAVWAVICIVIDLVGWVLIKHPWRLTFKEFYVDYQPWITLIYLAIFAGPVMGFLLLSL
;
A
#
# COMPACT_ATOMS: atom_id res chain seq x y z
N MET A 1 -7.53 14.69 -14.15
CA MET A 1 -6.54 13.60 -14.23
C MET A 1 -6.21 13.35 -15.69
N SER A 2 -5.10 13.93 -16.13
CA SER A 2 -4.47 13.67 -17.43
C SER A 2 -3.76 12.31 -17.39
N ASN A 3 -3.59 11.67 -18.54
CA ASN A 3 -2.84 10.42 -18.66
C ASN A 3 -3.28 9.29 -17.71
N VAL A 4 -4.60 9.05 -17.62
CA VAL A 4 -5.22 7.98 -16.79
C VAL A 4 -4.52 6.63 -16.97
N LYS A 5 -4.09 6.29 -18.19
CA LYS A 5 -3.35 5.05 -18.47
C LYS A 5 -2.06 4.94 -17.66
N ILE A 6 -1.26 6.02 -17.63
CA ILE A 6 -0.01 6.05 -16.87
C ILE A 6 -0.31 6.02 -15.37
N ALA A 7 -1.33 6.76 -14.91
CA ALA A 7 -1.75 6.73 -13.51
C ALA A 7 -2.08 5.29 -13.04
N LEU A 8 -2.82 4.54 -13.84
CA LEU A 8 -3.20 3.16 -13.51
C LEU A 8 -2.01 2.18 -13.61
N ILE A 9 -1.11 2.36 -14.56
CA ILE A 9 0.13 1.56 -14.66
C ILE A 9 1.02 1.81 -13.44
N CYS A 10 1.22 3.09 -13.06
CA CYS A 10 1.97 3.46 -11.87
C CYS A 10 1.36 2.85 -10.61
N LEU A 11 0.03 2.95 -10.46
CA LEU A 11 -0.70 2.33 -9.36
C LEU A 11 -0.47 0.83 -9.31
N LEU A 12 -0.66 0.12 -10.43
CA LEU A 12 -0.54 -1.33 -10.50
C LEU A 12 0.88 -1.79 -10.12
N ILE A 13 1.91 -1.19 -10.72
CA ILE A 13 3.30 -1.54 -10.44
C ILE A 13 3.63 -1.23 -8.98
N CYS A 14 3.27 -0.04 -8.49
CA CYS A 14 3.52 0.36 -7.12
C CYS A 14 2.85 -0.59 -6.12
N TYR A 15 1.56 -0.91 -6.33
CA TYR A 15 0.80 -1.84 -5.50
C TYR A 15 1.45 -3.22 -5.44
N VAL A 16 1.87 -3.75 -6.59
CA VAL A 16 2.58 -5.04 -6.65
C VAL A 16 3.90 -4.97 -5.87
N LEU A 17 4.69 -3.91 -6.04
CA LEU A 17 5.96 -3.74 -5.34
C LEU A 17 5.80 -3.63 -3.82
N VAL A 18 4.92 -2.75 -3.31
CA VAL A 18 4.70 -2.62 -1.84
C VAL A 18 4.21 -3.94 -1.25
N THR A 19 3.37 -4.66 -1.98
CA THR A 19 2.84 -5.96 -1.56
C THR A 19 3.96 -6.98 -1.45
N TRP A 20 4.81 -7.09 -2.47
CA TRP A 20 5.96 -8.01 -2.44
C TRP A 20 6.97 -7.67 -1.35
N VAL A 21 7.21 -6.38 -1.08
CA VAL A 21 8.08 -5.95 0.03
C VAL A 21 7.51 -6.39 1.37
N GLY A 22 6.21 -6.19 1.61
CA GLY A 22 5.53 -6.67 2.83
C GLY A 22 5.60 -8.20 2.97
N ILE A 23 5.27 -8.92 1.90
CA ILE A 23 5.36 -10.40 1.83
C ILE A 23 6.77 -10.88 2.15
N ALA A 24 7.79 -10.30 1.50
CA ALA A 24 9.19 -10.68 1.70
C ALA A 24 9.64 -10.42 3.14
N HIS A 25 9.26 -9.29 3.74
CA HIS A 25 9.60 -8.99 5.13
C HIS A 25 8.89 -9.96 6.09
N THR A 26 7.61 -10.27 5.89
CA THR A 26 6.94 -11.30 6.70
C THR A 26 7.59 -12.68 6.56
N ILE A 27 8.00 -13.07 5.35
CA ILE A 27 8.74 -14.32 5.13
C ILE A 27 10.09 -14.29 5.84
N PHE A 28 10.81 -13.18 5.79
CA PHE A 28 12.08 -13.01 6.51
C PHE A 28 11.88 -13.18 8.03
N ASN A 29 10.86 -12.53 8.60
CA ASN A 29 10.51 -12.67 10.02
C ASN A 29 10.24 -14.12 10.42
N ILE A 30 9.51 -14.86 9.58
CA ILE A 30 9.17 -16.27 9.87
C ILE A 30 10.38 -17.20 9.67
N LYS A 31 11.09 -17.07 8.55
CA LYS A 31 12.11 -18.04 8.13
C LYS A 31 13.49 -17.77 8.72
N VAL A 32 13.84 -16.51 8.91
CA VAL A 32 15.16 -16.09 9.39
C VAL A 32 15.12 -15.74 10.87
N LEU A 33 14.09 -15.02 11.32
CA LEU A 33 13.94 -14.65 12.74
C LEU A 33 13.13 -15.67 13.55
N HIS A 34 12.70 -16.78 12.92
CA HIS A 34 11.98 -17.89 13.55
C HIS A 34 10.68 -17.47 14.27
N MET A 35 10.05 -16.38 13.84
CA MET A 35 8.75 -15.94 14.37
C MET A 35 7.63 -16.85 13.88
N LYS A 36 6.57 -17.00 14.68
CA LYS A 36 5.44 -17.87 14.32
C LYS A 36 4.64 -17.32 13.13
N SER A 37 4.26 -18.21 12.23
CA SER A 37 3.32 -17.90 11.15
C SER A 37 1.86 -17.91 11.61
N MET A 38 0.94 -17.52 10.72
CA MET A 38 -0.52 -17.64 10.91
C MET A 38 -1.00 -19.07 11.19
N LYS A 39 -0.23 -20.08 10.77
CA LYS A 39 -0.57 -21.50 11.03
C LYS A 39 -0.13 -21.94 12.43
N GLU A 40 0.85 -21.26 13.01
CA GLU A 40 1.55 -21.67 14.23
C GLU A 40 1.15 -20.82 15.45
N SER A 41 0.36 -19.76 15.23
CA SER A 41 -0.08 -18.85 16.29
C SER A 41 -1.46 -18.27 15.97
N PRO A 42 -2.26 -17.93 17.00
CA PRO A 42 -3.56 -17.30 16.81
C PRO A 42 -3.43 -15.91 16.16
N GLY A 43 -4.52 -15.46 15.51
CA GLY A 43 -4.58 -14.18 14.83
C GLY A 43 -3.74 -14.13 13.55
N MET A 44 -3.13 -12.98 13.26
CA MET A 44 -2.40 -12.74 12.01
C MET A 44 -0.99 -13.35 11.99
N GLY A 45 -0.56 -14.02 13.05
CA GLY A 45 0.79 -14.57 13.17
C GLY A 45 1.82 -13.55 13.63
N GLU A 46 2.72 -13.95 14.52
CA GLU A 46 3.77 -13.09 15.08
C GLU A 46 4.62 -12.41 14.01
N GLY A 47 5.04 -13.17 12.99
CA GLY A 47 5.87 -12.65 11.91
C GLY A 47 5.20 -11.50 11.15
N TYR A 48 3.90 -11.62 10.88
CA TYR A 48 3.11 -10.59 10.19
C TYR A 48 2.82 -9.39 11.11
N GLU A 49 2.44 -9.65 12.36
CA GLU A 49 2.21 -8.63 13.39
C GLU A 49 3.39 -7.67 13.52
N LYS A 50 4.62 -8.21 13.49
CA LYS A 50 5.86 -7.42 13.53
C LYS A 50 6.19 -6.71 12.21
N THR A 51 5.63 -7.16 11.08
CA THR A 51 5.75 -6.46 9.79
C THR A 51 4.80 -5.26 9.69
N LYS A 52 3.58 -5.32 10.26
CA LYS A 52 2.54 -4.27 10.12
C LYS A 52 3.04 -2.82 10.31
N PRO A 53 3.84 -2.50 11.35
CA PRO A 53 4.32 -1.13 11.56
C PRO A 53 5.18 -0.57 10.42
N TRP A 54 5.77 -1.43 9.60
CA TRP A 54 6.62 -1.04 8.49
C TRP A 54 5.86 -0.80 7.19
N HIS A 55 4.65 -1.34 7.05
CA HIS A 55 3.86 -1.19 5.83
C HIS A 55 3.58 0.26 5.45
N PRO A 56 3.24 1.19 6.38
CA PRO A 56 3.11 2.60 6.03
C PRO A 56 4.40 3.19 5.46
N LEU A 57 5.57 2.84 6.01
CA LEU A 57 6.85 3.34 5.52
C LEU A 57 7.12 2.90 4.07
N TYR A 58 6.87 1.63 3.75
CA TYR A 58 7.01 1.13 2.37
C TYR A 58 6.09 1.86 1.41
N ASN A 59 4.85 2.09 1.84
CA ASN A 59 3.86 2.81 1.04
C ASN A 59 4.27 4.28 0.86
N ILE A 60 4.71 4.98 1.91
CA ILE A 60 5.18 6.37 1.82
C ILE A 60 6.29 6.48 0.77
N ILE A 61 7.30 5.61 0.82
CA ILE A 61 8.43 5.65 -0.09
C ILE A 61 7.99 5.36 -1.53
N LEU A 62 7.32 4.22 -1.75
CA LEU A 62 6.97 3.79 -3.10
C LEU A 62 5.86 4.63 -3.72
N PHE A 63 4.79 4.96 -3.00
CA PHE A 63 3.71 5.79 -3.55
C PHE A 63 4.15 7.24 -3.78
N SER A 64 5.09 7.79 -3.00
CA SER A 64 5.67 9.11 -3.32
C SER A 64 6.52 9.06 -4.59
N LEU A 65 7.34 8.01 -4.76
CA LEU A 65 8.15 7.82 -5.97
C LEU A 65 7.27 7.62 -7.22
N PHE A 66 6.28 6.75 -7.16
CA PHE A 66 5.37 6.50 -8.28
C PHE A 66 4.42 7.67 -8.52
N GLY A 67 4.03 8.39 -7.47
CA GLY A 67 3.35 9.68 -7.56
C GLY A 67 4.20 10.69 -8.34
N TRP A 68 5.49 10.81 -8.03
CA TRP A 68 6.43 11.67 -8.75
C TRP A 68 6.58 11.27 -10.23
N ILE A 69 6.73 9.97 -10.53
CA ILE A 69 6.80 9.45 -11.91
C ILE A 69 5.54 9.84 -12.69
N TYR A 70 4.36 9.64 -12.09
CA TYR A 70 3.10 10.00 -12.72
C TYR A 70 3.00 11.52 -12.94
N MET A 71 3.23 12.34 -11.91
CA MET A 71 3.13 13.80 -12.03
C MET A 71 4.10 14.33 -13.09
N ARG A 72 5.30 13.75 -13.22
CA ARG A 72 6.28 14.12 -14.26
C ARG A 72 5.81 13.78 -15.68
N SER A 73 4.90 12.82 -15.83
CA SER A 73 4.29 12.46 -17.12
C SER A 73 3.15 13.40 -17.54
N THR A 74 2.69 14.27 -16.64
CA THR A 74 1.63 15.25 -16.93
C THR A 74 2.23 16.51 -17.53
N ALA A 75 1.61 17.07 -18.58
CA ALA A 75 2.14 18.23 -19.29
C ALA A 75 2.11 19.53 -18.45
N ALA A 76 1.11 19.65 -17.59
CA ALA A 76 0.94 20.76 -16.66
C ALA A 76 0.48 20.22 -15.29
N PRO A 77 1.40 19.72 -14.46
CA PRO A 77 1.08 19.14 -13.16
C PRO A 77 0.37 20.17 -12.26
N THR A 78 -0.73 19.80 -11.62
CA THR A 78 -1.44 20.67 -10.65
C THR A 78 -1.70 19.95 -9.33
N LEU A 79 -1.85 20.73 -8.24
CA LEU A 79 -2.25 20.18 -6.94
C LEU A 79 -3.62 19.49 -6.99
N GLN A 80 -4.58 20.05 -7.74
CA GLN A 80 -5.90 19.46 -7.90
C GLN A 80 -5.81 18.07 -8.56
N GLU A 81 -4.97 17.93 -9.59
CA GLU A 81 -4.75 16.65 -10.25
C GLU A 81 -4.08 15.63 -9.34
N ALA A 82 -3.09 16.06 -8.55
CA ALA A 82 -2.45 15.20 -7.55
C ALA A 82 -3.44 14.69 -6.50
N LEU A 83 -4.30 15.57 -5.96
CA LEU A 83 -5.34 15.21 -4.98
C LEU A 83 -6.37 14.23 -5.57
N ILE A 84 -6.85 14.47 -6.79
CA ILE A 84 -7.79 13.56 -7.47
C ILE A 84 -7.13 12.20 -7.71
N THR A 85 -5.89 12.18 -8.18
CA THR A 85 -5.15 10.93 -8.43
C THR A 85 -4.94 10.16 -7.15
N GLY A 86 -4.52 10.82 -6.07
CA GLY A 86 -4.36 10.22 -4.75
C GLY A 86 -5.66 9.61 -4.23
N ALA A 87 -6.79 10.32 -4.37
CA ALA A 87 -8.10 9.80 -3.99
C ALA A 87 -8.48 8.56 -4.79
N VAL A 88 -8.29 8.58 -6.12
CA VAL A 88 -8.58 7.44 -7.00
C VAL A 88 -7.71 6.24 -6.63
N TRP A 89 -6.41 6.44 -6.43
CA TRP A 89 -5.48 5.38 -6.03
C TRP A 89 -5.87 4.77 -4.69
N ALA A 90 -6.18 5.59 -3.68
CA ALA A 90 -6.58 5.12 -2.36
C ALA A 90 -7.87 4.30 -2.43
N VAL A 91 -8.90 4.78 -3.14
CA VAL A 91 -10.18 4.05 -3.30
C VAL A 91 -9.97 2.72 -4.01
N ILE A 92 -9.19 2.70 -5.09
CA ILE A 92 -8.90 1.45 -5.81
C ILE A 92 -8.16 0.47 -4.89
N CYS A 93 -7.14 0.91 -4.16
CA CYS A 93 -6.41 0.06 -3.22
C CYS A 93 -7.31 -0.48 -2.11
N ILE A 94 -8.20 0.33 -1.53
CA ILE A 94 -9.17 -0.12 -0.52
C ILE A 94 -10.04 -1.27 -1.05
N VAL A 95 -10.54 -1.15 -2.29
CA VAL A 95 -11.36 -2.19 -2.92
C VAL A 95 -10.54 -3.44 -3.21
N ILE A 96 -9.35 -3.28 -3.78
CA ILE A 96 -8.44 -4.41 -4.07
C ILE A 96 -8.08 -5.13 -2.78
N ASP A 97 -7.78 -4.40 -1.71
CA ASP A 97 -7.42 -4.98 -0.43
C ASP A 97 -8.57 -5.76 0.20
N LEU A 98 -9.78 -5.20 0.19
CA LEU A 98 -10.98 -5.89 0.66
C LEU A 98 -11.17 -7.21 -0.10
N VAL A 99 -11.10 -7.16 -1.44
CA VAL A 99 -11.31 -8.34 -2.27
C VAL A 99 -10.18 -9.35 -2.06
N GLY A 100 -8.94 -8.90 -2.16
CA GLY A 100 -7.74 -9.71 -2.13
C GLY A 100 -7.47 -10.35 -0.78
N TRP A 101 -7.47 -9.55 0.30
CA TRP A 101 -7.04 -10.00 1.62
C TRP A 101 -8.18 -10.49 2.52
N VAL A 102 -9.43 -10.11 2.25
CA VAL A 102 -10.57 -10.44 3.14
C VAL A 102 -11.57 -11.40 2.50
N LEU A 103 -11.95 -11.16 1.23
CA LEU A 103 -13.01 -11.93 0.57
C LEU A 103 -12.49 -13.21 -0.10
N ILE A 104 -11.35 -13.14 -0.80
CA ILE A 104 -10.77 -14.29 -1.51
C ILE A 104 -10.10 -15.24 -0.52
N LYS A 105 -10.32 -16.56 -0.69
CA LYS A 105 -9.66 -17.59 0.11
C LYS A 105 -8.25 -17.85 -0.38
N HIS A 106 -7.26 -17.51 0.45
CA HIS A 106 -5.86 -17.86 0.26
C HIS A 106 -5.19 -18.03 1.64
N PRO A 107 -3.95 -18.56 1.72
CA PRO A 107 -3.32 -18.91 3.00
C PRO A 107 -3.10 -17.73 3.96
N TRP A 108 -3.14 -16.49 3.48
CA TRP A 108 -2.88 -15.27 4.24
C TRP A 108 -4.13 -14.38 4.34
N ARG A 109 -5.31 -14.98 4.12
CA ARG A 109 -6.58 -14.28 4.20
C ARG A 109 -6.81 -13.84 5.65
N LEU A 110 -7.22 -12.59 5.80
CA LEU A 110 -7.60 -11.97 7.07
C LEU A 110 -9.12 -11.93 7.21
N THR A 111 -9.61 -12.01 8.45
CA THR A 111 -11.01 -11.72 8.76
C THR A 111 -11.26 -10.21 8.71
N PHE A 112 -12.53 -9.81 8.62
CA PHE A 112 -12.91 -8.38 8.70
C PHE A 112 -12.39 -7.71 9.97
N LYS A 113 -12.45 -8.41 11.11
CA LYS A 113 -11.93 -7.89 12.38
C LYS A 113 -10.41 -7.70 12.30
N GLU A 114 -9.68 -8.71 11.85
CA GLU A 114 -8.23 -8.64 11.73
C GLU A 114 -7.79 -7.50 10.81
N PHE A 115 -8.45 -7.33 9.67
CA PHE A 115 -8.08 -6.32 8.68
C PHE A 115 -8.48 -4.89 9.07
N TYR A 116 -9.69 -4.68 9.60
CA TYR A 116 -10.21 -3.32 9.85
C TYR A 116 -10.07 -2.84 11.29
N VAL A 117 -9.94 -3.75 12.26
CA VAL A 117 -9.82 -3.43 13.68
C VAL A 117 -8.41 -3.72 14.18
N ASP A 118 -7.93 -4.95 14.05
CA ASP A 118 -6.65 -5.38 14.66
C ASP A 118 -5.42 -4.89 13.85
N TYR A 119 -5.62 -4.49 12.60
CA TYR A 119 -4.60 -3.84 11.77
C TYR A 119 -4.49 -2.33 12.02
N GLN A 120 -5.37 -1.74 12.83
CA GLN A 120 -5.22 -0.33 13.19
C GLN A 120 -3.98 -0.13 14.09
N PRO A 121 -3.29 1.03 13.99
CA PRO A 121 -3.57 2.17 13.10
C PRO A 121 -2.97 2.01 11.69
N TRP A 122 -2.26 0.92 11.42
CA TRP A 122 -1.38 0.78 10.28
C TRP A 122 -2.12 0.82 8.94
N ILE A 123 -3.28 0.16 8.84
CA ILE A 123 -4.07 0.17 7.59
C ILE A 123 -4.54 1.58 7.21
N THR A 124 -4.93 2.40 8.19
CA THR A 124 -5.29 3.80 7.97
C THR A 124 -4.08 4.60 7.47
N LEU A 125 -2.91 4.41 8.08
CA LEU A 125 -1.68 5.08 7.67
C LEU A 125 -1.24 4.67 6.25
N ILE A 126 -1.47 3.41 5.85
CA ILE A 126 -1.23 2.95 4.48
C ILE A 126 -2.13 3.71 3.50
N TYR A 127 -3.43 3.82 3.75
CA TYR A 127 -4.34 4.54 2.85
C TYR A 127 -4.03 6.04 2.78
N LEU A 128 -3.62 6.65 3.89
CA LEU A 128 -3.14 8.03 3.90
C LEU A 128 -1.85 8.20 3.08
N ALA A 129 -0.91 7.24 3.16
CA ALA A 129 0.31 7.26 2.36
C ALA A 129 0.02 7.11 0.86
N ILE A 130 -0.90 6.22 0.49
CA ILE A 130 -1.34 6.04 -0.91
C ILE A 130 -1.97 7.33 -1.44
N PHE A 131 -2.87 7.94 -0.67
CA PHE A 131 -3.49 9.21 -1.02
C PHE A 131 -2.46 10.34 -1.16
N ALA A 132 -1.51 10.43 -0.23
CA ALA A 132 -0.48 11.46 -0.23
C ALA A 132 0.57 11.27 -1.33
N GLY A 133 0.74 10.06 -1.86
CA GLY A 133 1.79 9.74 -2.84
C GLY A 133 1.87 10.71 -4.03
N PRO A 134 0.80 10.89 -4.83
CA PRO A 134 0.78 11.86 -5.92
C PRO A 134 0.98 13.32 -5.47
N VAL A 135 0.50 13.68 -4.27
CA VAL A 135 0.70 15.02 -3.69
C VAL A 135 2.17 15.26 -3.37
N MET A 136 2.84 14.29 -2.74
CA MET A 136 4.28 14.34 -2.51
C MET A 136 5.05 14.39 -3.84
N GLY A 137 4.61 13.63 -4.84
CA GLY A 137 5.18 13.67 -6.18
C GLY A 137 5.09 15.04 -6.84
N PHE A 138 3.95 15.73 -6.69
CA PHE A 138 3.77 17.10 -7.18
C PHE A 138 4.67 18.09 -6.43
N LEU A 139 4.75 17.99 -5.09
CA LEU A 139 5.61 18.85 -4.28
C LEU A 139 7.08 18.67 -4.66
N LEU A 140 7.55 17.43 -4.86
CA LEU A 140 8.92 17.13 -5.27
C LEU A 140 9.29 17.67 -6.66
N LEU A 141 8.32 17.84 -7.56
CA LEU A 141 8.55 18.48 -8.86
C LEU A 141 8.58 20.01 -8.77
N SER A 142 8.03 20.57 -7.70
CA SER A 142 7.89 22.02 -7.50
C SER A 142 9.02 22.62 -6.67
N LEU A 143 9.93 21.78 -6.16
CA LEU A 143 11.17 22.15 -5.48
C LEU A 143 12.31 22.33 -6.50
#